data_AF-A0A653ENS5-F1
#
_entry.id   AF-A0A653ENS5-F1
#
_cell.length_a   1.000
_cell.length_b   1.000
_cell.length_c   1.000
_cell.angle_alpha   90.00
_cell.angle_beta   90.00
_cell.angle_gamma   90.00
#
_symmetry.space_group_name_H-M   'P 1'
#
loop_
_entity.id
_entity.type
_entity.pdbx_description
1 polymer ?
#
loop_
_entity_poly.entity_id
_entity_poly.type
_entity_poly.pdbx_seq_one_letter_code
_entity_poly.pdbx_strand_id
1 'polypeptide(L)'
;MFNSGTHNIGFFNSGEGNLGIGNSGVTNTGFFNSGNLNTGFSNSGGLNTGFANSGDTSMGSFNSGTGGFNVGSFNSAGGGNVGNFNSSFGNNVGNFNSGIGFNLGSFNSGAGHGSNTGSFNSGIRNTGWANSGNTNTGVFNSGTLNTAIGGTEILDVDNSGFGNIGAGNSGFFNTGGFNSGVGNSTSGGGLNVGLFNSGTGKNSTGIGNTGDNTVGFFNSGDVSRGFFNPGMGNVGVLNMGFANSGFLNWGLITSGALNAATKRSGFFHGLIPGW
;
A
#
# COMPACT_ATOMS: atom_id res chain seq x y z
N MET A 1 -9.09 -56.18 30.09
CA MET A 1 -8.74 -55.20 29.03
C MET A 1 -7.45 -54.52 29.45
N PHE A 2 -6.49 -54.33 28.54
CA PHE A 2 -5.14 -53.85 28.87
C PHE A 2 -5.08 -52.32 29.02
N ASN A 3 -5.83 -51.73 29.95
CA ASN A 3 -5.79 -50.29 30.23
C ASN A 3 -5.22 -50.02 31.63
N SER A 4 -4.50 -48.90 31.78
CA SER A 4 -3.97 -48.41 33.06
C SER A 4 -4.65 -47.09 33.43
N GLY A 5 -5.04 -46.93 34.70
CA GLY A 5 -5.81 -45.77 35.17
C GLY A 5 -7.33 -45.92 35.01
N THR A 6 -8.06 -44.81 34.94
CA THR A 6 -9.53 -44.74 35.14
C THR A 6 -10.30 -44.44 33.85
N HIS A 7 -11.56 -44.89 33.77
CA HIS A 7 -12.53 -44.52 32.72
C HIS A 7 -12.08 -44.76 31.25
N ASN A 8 -11.03 -45.55 31.00
CA ASN A 8 -10.49 -45.79 29.67
C ASN A 8 -11.25 -46.88 28.90
N ILE A 9 -11.71 -46.57 27.69
CA ILE A 9 -12.45 -47.47 26.80
C ILE A 9 -11.56 -47.89 25.62
N GLY A 10 -11.45 -49.20 25.37
CA GLY A 10 -10.60 -49.77 24.31
C GLY A 10 -9.38 -50.52 24.86
N PHE A 11 -8.21 -50.38 24.21
CA PHE A 11 -7.02 -51.19 24.49
C PHE A 11 -5.73 -50.36 24.64
N PHE A 12 -4.83 -50.77 25.54
CA PHE A 12 -3.50 -50.19 25.73
C PHE A 12 -3.51 -48.69 26.09
N ASN A 13 -4.63 -48.18 26.61
CA ASN A 13 -4.74 -46.79 27.05
C ASN A 13 -4.18 -46.61 28.46
N SER A 14 -3.53 -45.48 28.73
CA SER A 14 -2.94 -45.12 30.01
C SER A 14 -3.40 -43.72 30.46
N GLY A 15 -3.80 -43.57 31.73
CA GLY A 15 -4.28 -42.30 32.29
C GLY A 15 -5.79 -42.32 32.51
N GLU A 16 -6.50 -41.25 32.12
CA GLU A 16 -7.93 -41.09 32.43
C GLU A 16 -8.80 -40.80 31.20
N GLY A 17 -9.94 -41.49 31.09
CA GLY A 17 -11.04 -41.10 30.19
C GLY A 17 -10.73 -41.23 28.70
N ASN A 18 -9.68 -41.97 28.31
CA ASN A 18 -9.28 -42.11 26.92
C ASN A 18 -10.15 -43.14 26.18
N LEU A 19 -10.47 -42.86 24.92
CA LEU A 19 -11.27 -43.71 24.04
C LEU A 19 -10.47 -44.14 22.81
N GLY A 20 -10.20 -45.43 22.66
CA GLY A 20 -9.58 -46.01 21.46
C GLY A 20 -8.37 -46.90 21.78
N ILE A 21 -7.25 -46.73 21.08
CA ILE A 21 -6.07 -47.62 21.21
C ILE A 21 -4.79 -46.85 21.50
N GLY A 22 -4.06 -47.27 22.53
CA GLY A 22 -2.68 -46.81 22.78
C GLY A 22 -2.55 -45.34 23.19
N ASN A 23 -3.63 -44.69 23.65
CA ASN A 23 -3.59 -43.29 24.06
C ASN A 23 -3.03 -43.13 25.47
N SER A 24 -2.29 -42.05 25.73
CA SER A 24 -1.67 -41.75 27.02
C SER A 24 -2.04 -40.34 27.51
N GLY A 25 -2.50 -40.22 28.76
CA GLY A 25 -2.89 -38.95 29.37
C GLY A 25 -4.40 -38.85 29.60
N VAL A 26 -5.03 -37.72 29.27
CA VAL A 26 -6.41 -37.42 29.71
C VAL A 26 -7.35 -37.13 28.53
N THR A 27 -8.48 -37.86 28.45
CA THR A 27 -9.61 -37.61 27.54
C THR A 27 -9.20 -37.55 26.05
N ASN A 28 -8.24 -38.35 25.63
CA ASN A 28 -7.87 -38.46 24.21
C ASN A 28 -8.80 -39.45 23.49
N THR A 29 -9.16 -39.16 22.24
CA THR A 29 -10.00 -40.01 21.39
C THR A 29 -9.28 -40.41 20.11
N GLY A 30 -9.19 -41.71 19.83
CA GLY A 30 -8.58 -42.28 18.63
C GLY A 30 -7.38 -43.17 18.94
N PHE A 31 -6.25 -42.94 18.27
CA PHE A 31 -5.12 -43.88 18.25
C PHE A 31 -3.79 -43.20 18.58
N PHE A 32 -3.04 -43.75 19.53
CA PHE A 32 -1.66 -43.35 19.86
C PHE A 32 -1.47 -41.87 20.22
N ASN A 33 -2.51 -41.17 20.69
CA ASN A 33 -2.39 -39.77 21.11
C ASN A 33 -1.75 -39.69 22.51
N SER A 34 -0.96 -38.65 22.77
CA SER A 34 -0.27 -38.40 24.04
C SER A 34 -0.57 -37.00 24.56
N GLY A 35 -0.90 -36.87 25.85
CA GLY A 35 -1.27 -35.60 26.48
C GLY A 35 -2.76 -35.50 26.73
N ASN A 36 -3.39 -34.37 26.42
CA ASN A 36 -4.74 -34.05 26.90
C ASN A 36 -5.70 -33.64 25.78
N LEU A 37 -6.93 -34.17 25.78
CA LEU A 37 -8.04 -33.74 24.93
C LEU A 37 -7.76 -33.80 23.41
N ASN A 38 -6.84 -34.66 22.97
CA ASN A 38 -6.52 -34.81 21.55
C ASN A 38 -7.50 -35.76 20.85
N THR A 39 -7.86 -35.46 19.60
CA THR A 39 -8.74 -36.30 18.76
C THR A 39 -8.07 -36.67 17.45
N GLY A 40 -7.99 -37.97 17.15
CA GLY A 40 -7.43 -38.50 15.90
C GLY A 40 -6.26 -39.47 16.12
N PHE A 41 -5.16 -39.26 15.42
CA PHE A 41 -4.05 -40.22 15.33
C PHE A 41 -2.71 -39.56 15.69
N SER A 42 -1.98 -40.16 16.63
CA SER A 42 -0.58 -39.83 16.96
C SER A 42 -0.32 -38.36 17.31
N ASN A 43 -1.33 -37.63 17.81
CA ASN A 43 -1.14 -36.25 18.25
C ASN A 43 -0.47 -36.20 19.64
N SER A 44 0.36 -35.20 19.89
CA SER A 44 1.10 -35.00 21.13
C SER A 44 0.91 -33.58 21.67
N GLY A 45 0.54 -33.45 22.95
CA GLY A 45 0.27 -32.17 23.61
C GLY A 45 -1.21 -32.01 23.97
N GLY A 46 -1.78 -30.82 23.80
CA GLY A 46 -3.15 -30.49 24.23
C GLY A 46 -4.10 -30.09 23.10
N LEU A 47 -5.36 -30.55 23.16
CA LEU A 47 -6.47 -30.05 22.32
C LEU A 47 -6.24 -30.14 20.79
N ASN A 48 -5.39 -31.06 20.31
CA ASN A 48 -5.14 -31.20 18.88
C ASN A 48 -6.20 -32.08 18.19
N THR A 49 -6.51 -31.79 16.93
CA THR A 49 -7.44 -32.57 16.11
C THR A 49 -6.81 -32.94 14.76
N GLY A 50 -6.71 -34.24 14.47
CA GLY A 50 -6.24 -34.75 13.17
C GLY A 50 -5.09 -35.75 13.30
N PHE A 51 -4.02 -35.58 12.51
CA PHE A 51 -2.93 -36.56 12.37
C PHE A 51 -1.56 -35.98 12.72
N ALA A 52 -0.85 -36.61 13.67
CA ALA A 52 0.56 -36.33 14.00
C ALA A 52 0.86 -34.84 14.28
N ASN A 53 -0.05 -34.11 14.93
CA ASN A 53 0.20 -32.75 15.40
C ASN A 53 0.97 -32.79 16.74
N SER A 54 1.96 -31.91 16.93
CA SER A 54 2.83 -31.87 18.11
C SER A 54 2.93 -30.45 18.68
N GLY A 55 2.21 -30.19 19.76
CA GLY A 55 2.02 -28.86 20.35
C GLY A 55 0.62 -28.76 20.94
N ASP A 56 0.08 -27.54 20.99
CA ASP A 56 -1.28 -27.31 21.50
C ASP A 56 -2.23 -26.77 20.42
N THR A 57 -3.53 -27.03 20.61
CA THR A 57 -4.67 -26.44 19.88
C THR A 57 -4.59 -26.49 18.35
N SER A 58 -3.86 -27.46 17.79
CA SER A 58 -3.63 -27.55 16.34
C SER A 58 -4.62 -28.47 15.62
N MET A 59 -5.06 -28.09 14.43
CA MET A 59 -6.02 -28.81 13.59
C MET A 59 -5.44 -29.15 12.22
N GLY A 60 -5.56 -30.41 11.80
CA GLY A 60 -5.09 -30.90 10.51
C GLY A 60 -3.96 -31.92 10.67
N SER A 61 -2.84 -31.76 9.95
CA SER A 61 -1.84 -32.81 9.83
C SER A 61 -0.39 -32.31 9.94
N PHE A 62 0.45 -33.03 10.71
CA PHE A 62 1.89 -32.76 10.83
C PHE A 62 2.24 -31.34 11.28
N ASN A 63 1.34 -30.65 11.99
CA ASN A 63 1.64 -29.34 12.54
C ASN A 63 2.51 -29.47 13.80
N SER A 64 3.41 -28.53 14.01
CA SER A 64 4.28 -28.48 15.20
C SER A 64 4.39 -27.06 15.73
N GLY A 65 4.68 -26.87 17.01
CA GLY A 65 4.94 -25.53 17.54
C GLY A 65 4.71 -25.35 19.03
N THR A 66 5.33 -24.31 19.59
CA THR A 66 5.24 -23.95 21.02
C THR A 66 4.18 -22.89 21.34
N GLY A 67 3.70 -22.14 20.35
CA GLY A 67 2.67 -21.10 20.54
C GLY A 67 1.23 -21.57 20.27
N GLY A 68 1.05 -22.82 19.86
CA GLY A 68 -0.26 -23.43 19.58
C GLY A 68 -0.99 -22.89 18.33
N PHE A 69 -2.23 -23.32 18.16
CA PHE A 69 -3.16 -22.85 17.12
C PHE A 69 -2.61 -22.85 15.69
N ASN A 70 -2.19 -24.02 15.19
CA ASN A 70 -1.90 -24.21 13.77
C ASN A 70 -3.07 -24.94 13.08
N VAL A 71 -3.57 -24.41 11.97
CA VAL A 71 -4.67 -24.97 11.17
C VAL A 71 -4.19 -25.28 9.75
N GLY A 72 -4.30 -26.52 9.31
CA GLY A 72 -3.86 -26.98 7.99
C GLY A 72 -2.77 -28.03 8.10
N SER A 73 -1.71 -27.95 7.28
CA SER A 73 -0.67 -29.00 7.27
C SER A 73 0.77 -28.50 7.25
N PHE A 74 1.66 -29.24 7.93
CA PHE A 74 3.11 -28.98 7.96
C PHE A 74 3.50 -27.57 8.46
N ASN A 75 2.65 -26.93 9.28
CA ASN A 75 3.03 -25.68 9.92
C ASN A 75 3.97 -25.93 11.11
N SER A 76 4.83 -24.97 11.42
CA SER A 76 5.91 -25.11 12.40
C SER A 76 6.23 -23.79 13.11
N ALA A 77 7.07 -23.87 14.16
CA ALA A 77 7.48 -22.77 15.03
C ALA A 77 6.32 -22.15 15.84
N GLY A 78 6.47 -20.91 16.33
CA GLY A 78 5.72 -20.27 17.42
C GLY A 78 4.21 -20.01 17.26
N GLY A 79 3.50 -20.80 16.43
CA GLY A 79 2.03 -20.89 16.42
C GLY A 79 1.29 -19.87 15.56
N GLY A 80 -0.03 -20.01 15.53
CA GLY A 80 -0.94 -19.08 14.87
C GLY A 80 -1.00 -19.16 13.35
N ASN A 81 -0.57 -20.28 12.74
CA ASN A 81 -0.55 -20.43 11.29
C ASN A 81 -1.85 -21.04 10.75
N VAL A 82 -2.39 -20.48 9.66
CA VAL A 82 -3.54 -21.02 8.92
C VAL A 82 -3.12 -21.26 7.47
N GLY A 83 -3.23 -22.49 6.99
CA GLY A 83 -2.79 -22.92 5.66
C GLY A 83 -1.66 -23.95 5.76
N ASN A 84 -0.68 -23.93 4.86
CA ASN A 84 0.30 -25.02 4.77
C ASN A 84 1.77 -24.56 4.71
N PHE A 85 2.67 -25.37 5.29
CA PHE A 85 4.12 -25.18 5.23
C PHE A 85 4.62 -23.83 5.78
N ASN A 86 3.88 -23.21 6.71
CA ASN A 86 4.33 -21.96 7.33
C ASN A 86 5.30 -22.24 8.51
N SER A 87 6.31 -21.38 8.70
CA SER A 87 7.37 -21.55 9.71
C SER A 87 7.78 -20.22 10.36
N SER A 88 7.06 -19.83 11.40
CA SER A 88 7.18 -18.48 12.01
C SER A 88 6.97 -18.46 13.52
N PHE A 89 7.47 -17.42 14.18
CA PHE A 89 7.04 -17.05 15.54
C PHE A 89 5.99 -15.92 15.50
N GLY A 90 5.06 -16.02 14.56
CA GLY A 90 3.99 -15.03 14.33
C GLY A 90 2.92 -15.57 13.39
N ASN A 91 1.72 -15.02 13.45
CA ASN A 91 0.54 -15.60 12.82
C ASN A 91 0.58 -15.47 11.28
N ASN A 92 0.57 -16.57 10.53
CA ASN A 92 0.47 -16.54 9.06
C ASN A 92 -0.90 -17.01 8.56
N VAL A 93 -1.34 -16.48 7.43
CA VAL A 93 -2.52 -16.95 6.70
C VAL A 93 -2.14 -17.18 5.23
N GLY A 94 -2.16 -18.44 4.79
CA GLY A 94 -1.77 -18.87 3.45
C GLY A 94 -0.65 -19.91 3.49
N ASN A 95 0.29 -19.89 2.53
CA ASN A 95 1.25 -21.00 2.36
C ASN A 95 2.72 -20.55 2.29
N PHE A 96 3.63 -21.37 2.81
CA PHE A 96 5.09 -21.16 2.72
C PHE A 96 5.58 -19.82 3.29
N ASN A 97 4.85 -19.22 4.23
CA ASN A 97 5.29 -18.00 4.89
C ASN A 97 6.23 -18.31 6.06
N SER A 98 7.15 -17.40 6.39
CA SER A 98 8.15 -17.61 7.43
C SER A 98 8.51 -16.33 8.20
N GLY A 99 9.33 -16.49 9.24
CA GLY A 99 9.93 -15.39 9.98
C GLY A 99 9.13 -14.93 11.19
N ILE A 100 9.03 -13.61 11.40
CA ILE A 100 8.33 -13.00 12.54
C ILE A 100 7.38 -11.90 12.07
N GLY A 101 6.24 -11.77 12.76
CA GLY A 101 5.13 -10.89 12.37
C GLY A 101 3.96 -11.63 11.70
N PHE A 102 3.07 -10.89 11.03
CA PHE A 102 1.86 -11.45 10.39
C PHE A 102 1.97 -11.46 8.87
N ASN A 103 2.02 -12.62 8.23
CA ASN A 103 2.02 -12.69 6.76
C ASN A 103 0.67 -13.19 6.22
N LEU A 104 0.12 -12.47 5.23
CA LEU A 104 -1.09 -12.86 4.50
C LEU A 104 -0.75 -13.12 3.03
N GLY A 105 -1.00 -14.35 2.56
CA GLY A 105 -0.71 -14.79 1.19
C GLY A 105 0.36 -15.88 1.16
N SER A 106 1.34 -15.82 0.25
CA SER A 106 2.29 -16.94 0.10
C SER A 106 3.75 -16.56 -0.12
N PHE A 107 4.67 -17.40 0.37
CA PHE A 107 6.12 -17.21 0.22
C PHE A 107 6.66 -15.89 0.81
N ASN A 108 5.99 -15.30 1.81
CA ASN A 108 6.46 -14.09 2.46
C ASN A 108 7.39 -14.43 3.65
N SER A 109 8.46 -13.67 3.86
CA SER A 109 9.37 -13.80 5.00
C SER A 109 9.36 -12.52 5.84
N GLY A 110 8.62 -12.55 6.95
CA GLY A 110 8.47 -11.41 7.87
C GLY A 110 9.69 -11.16 8.73
N ALA A 111 10.04 -9.88 8.93
CA ALA A 111 11.02 -9.43 9.91
C ALA A 111 10.38 -8.51 10.96
N GLY A 112 10.98 -8.43 12.15
CA GLY A 112 10.45 -7.67 13.29
C GLY A 112 8.99 -7.99 13.65
N HIS A 113 8.25 -6.97 14.06
CA HIS A 113 6.78 -7.01 14.15
C HIS A 113 6.12 -6.50 12.85
N GLY A 114 6.73 -6.82 11.70
CA GLY A 114 6.27 -6.40 10.38
C GLY A 114 5.28 -7.37 9.75
N SER A 115 4.32 -6.86 8.97
CA SER A 115 3.27 -7.69 8.38
C SER A 115 3.27 -7.62 6.85
N ASN A 116 3.57 -8.70 6.14
CA ASN A 116 3.57 -8.69 4.67
C ASN A 116 2.25 -9.21 4.09
N THR A 117 1.76 -8.59 3.03
CA THR A 117 0.52 -9.00 2.33
C THR A 117 0.77 -9.22 0.84
N GLY A 118 0.27 -10.32 0.29
CA GLY A 118 0.50 -10.72 -1.10
C GLY A 118 1.49 -11.88 -1.18
N SER A 119 2.47 -11.82 -2.08
CA SER A 119 3.38 -12.94 -2.28
C SER A 119 4.85 -12.57 -2.47
N PHE A 120 5.75 -13.48 -2.08
CA PHE A 120 7.21 -13.35 -2.25
C PHE A 120 7.83 -12.10 -1.59
N ASN A 121 7.16 -11.49 -0.60
CA ASN A 121 7.67 -10.29 0.04
C ASN A 121 8.59 -10.62 1.22
N SER A 122 9.69 -9.88 1.36
CA SER A 122 10.68 -10.06 2.44
C SER A 122 10.90 -8.78 3.24
N GLY A 123 10.89 -8.89 4.57
CA GLY A 123 11.10 -7.76 5.49
C GLY A 123 9.82 -7.32 6.21
N ILE A 124 9.59 -6.01 6.30
CA ILE A 124 8.59 -5.38 7.18
C ILE A 124 7.50 -4.69 6.36
N ARG A 125 6.22 -4.97 6.60
CA ARG A 125 5.08 -4.14 6.10
C ARG A 125 4.98 -4.00 4.57
N ASN A 126 5.44 -4.99 3.81
CA ASN A 126 5.36 -4.92 2.35
C ASN A 126 4.00 -5.44 1.82
N THR A 127 3.44 -4.79 0.81
CA THR A 127 2.18 -5.18 0.17
C THR A 127 2.34 -5.34 -1.34
N GLY A 128 1.98 -6.51 -1.88
CA GLY A 128 2.02 -6.79 -3.32
C GLY A 128 2.88 -8.00 -3.65
N TRP A 129 3.73 -7.91 -4.67
CA TRP A 129 4.51 -9.04 -5.19
C TRP A 129 6.01 -8.78 -5.23
N ALA A 130 6.79 -9.70 -4.65
CA ALA A 130 8.25 -9.74 -4.74
C ALA A 130 8.96 -8.46 -4.24
N ASN A 131 8.42 -7.80 -3.21
CA ASN A 131 9.04 -6.63 -2.60
C ASN A 131 10.01 -7.03 -1.47
N SER A 132 11.10 -6.27 -1.28
CA SER A 132 12.11 -6.51 -0.26
C SER A 132 12.40 -5.24 0.57
N GLY A 133 12.69 -5.38 1.86
CA GLY A 133 12.91 -4.25 2.75
C GLY A 133 11.64 -3.84 3.51
N ASN A 134 11.34 -2.54 3.60
CA ASN A 134 10.38 -2.01 4.57
C ASN A 134 9.29 -1.11 3.95
N THR A 135 8.02 -1.38 4.27
CA THR A 135 6.86 -0.51 3.96
C THR A 135 6.68 -0.25 2.46
N ASN A 136 7.08 -1.19 1.59
CA ASN A 136 6.91 -1.04 0.14
C ASN A 136 5.53 -1.56 -0.31
N THR A 137 4.89 -0.87 -1.24
CA THR A 137 3.65 -1.30 -1.91
C THR A 137 3.87 -1.42 -3.41
N GLY A 138 3.46 -2.51 -4.05
CA GLY A 138 3.60 -2.69 -5.49
C GLY A 138 4.36 -3.95 -5.87
N VAL A 139 5.26 -3.83 -6.86
CA VAL A 139 5.88 -5.01 -7.50
C VAL A 139 7.38 -4.82 -7.69
N PHE A 140 8.19 -5.81 -7.29
CA PHE A 140 9.66 -5.82 -7.41
C PHE A 140 10.39 -4.64 -6.74
N ASN A 141 9.81 -4.03 -5.71
CA ASN A 141 10.47 -2.94 -5.00
C ASN A 141 11.56 -3.45 -4.03
N SER A 142 12.61 -2.67 -3.80
CA SER A 142 13.59 -2.88 -2.74
C SER A 142 13.86 -1.58 -1.97
N GLY A 143 14.28 -1.68 -0.71
CA GLY A 143 14.54 -0.51 0.13
C GLY A 143 13.33 -0.15 1.00
N THR A 144 13.02 1.14 1.13
CA THR A 144 11.99 1.63 2.06
C THR A 144 11.00 2.58 1.39
N LEU A 145 9.70 2.41 1.68
CA LEU A 145 8.59 3.30 1.28
C LEU A 145 8.37 3.45 -0.25
N ASN A 146 8.77 2.47 -1.05
CA ASN A 146 8.50 2.46 -2.49
C ASN A 146 7.06 2.01 -2.76
N THR A 147 6.28 2.81 -3.49
CA THR A 147 4.87 2.53 -3.86
C THR A 147 4.68 2.16 -5.35
N ALA A 148 5.78 1.95 -6.07
CA ALA A 148 5.85 1.87 -7.52
C ALA A 148 6.06 0.41 -8.02
N ILE A 149 6.54 0.29 -9.26
CA ILE A 149 7.10 -0.95 -9.82
C ILE A 149 8.61 -0.77 -9.95
N GLY A 150 9.40 -1.66 -9.35
CA GLY A 150 10.86 -1.66 -9.46
C GLY A 150 11.58 -0.49 -8.77
N GLY A 151 10.95 0.17 -7.79
CA GLY A 151 11.60 1.21 -6.99
C GLY A 151 12.62 0.58 -6.03
N THR A 152 13.88 1.02 -6.10
CA THR A 152 15.00 0.44 -5.32
C THR A 152 15.57 1.36 -4.25
N GLU A 153 14.87 2.45 -3.92
CA GLU A 153 15.39 3.54 -3.12
C GLU A 153 15.00 3.42 -1.63
N ILE A 154 15.71 4.13 -0.76
CA ILE A 154 15.28 4.40 0.60
C ILE A 154 14.60 5.77 0.57
N LEU A 155 13.28 5.77 0.42
CA LEU A 155 12.49 7.00 0.33
C LEU A 155 12.03 7.42 1.73
N ASP A 156 12.32 8.66 2.10
CA ASP A 156 11.80 9.32 3.30
C ASP A 156 10.48 10.08 3.02
N VAL A 157 9.87 9.90 1.85
CA VAL A 157 8.84 10.82 1.32
C VAL A 157 7.72 10.16 0.50
N ASP A 158 6.51 10.72 0.68
CA ASP A 158 5.21 10.21 0.22
C ASP A 158 4.96 10.31 -1.30
N ASN A 159 5.80 9.69 -2.13
CA ASN A 159 5.50 9.54 -3.55
C ASN A 159 4.52 8.37 -3.80
N SER A 160 3.60 8.54 -4.76
CA SER A 160 2.67 7.50 -5.24
C SER A 160 2.59 7.50 -6.78
N GLY A 161 2.58 6.31 -7.38
CA GLY A 161 2.61 6.14 -8.84
C GLY A 161 4.02 5.93 -9.40
N PHE A 162 4.30 6.37 -10.62
CA PHE A 162 5.48 5.94 -11.39
C PHE A 162 6.31 7.09 -11.96
N GLY A 163 7.65 6.97 -11.88
CA GLY A 163 8.58 7.91 -12.52
C GLY A 163 8.63 9.32 -11.91
N ASN A 164 8.07 9.52 -10.72
CA ASN A 164 8.13 10.82 -10.03
C ASN A 164 9.52 11.07 -9.43
N ILE A 165 10.02 12.30 -9.54
CA ILE A 165 11.31 12.76 -9.03
C ILE A 165 11.06 13.83 -7.96
N GLY A 166 11.55 13.63 -6.73
CA GLY A 166 11.33 14.53 -5.59
C GLY A 166 10.38 13.93 -4.55
N ALA A 167 9.49 14.72 -3.95
CA ALA A 167 8.75 14.35 -2.73
C ALA A 167 7.25 14.68 -2.77
N GLY A 168 6.40 13.84 -2.14
CA GLY A 168 4.96 14.12 -2.01
C GLY A 168 4.17 14.09 -3.32
N ASN A 169 4.72 13.51 -4.39
CA ASN A 169 4.11 13.50 -5.71
C ASN A 169 3.13 12.34 -5.88
N SER A 170 2.02 12.56 -6.59
CA SER A 170 1.05 11.53 -6.96
C SER A 170 0.82 11.46 -8.47
N GLY A 171 0.83 10.24 -9.03
CA GLY A 171 0.63 10.01 -10.47
C GLY A 171 1.92 9.69 -11.21
N PHE A 172 2.14 10.32 -12.37
CA PHE A 172 3.16 9.89 -13.34
C PHE A 172 4.14 11.00 -13.74
N PHE A 173 5.44 10.70 -13.71
CA PHE A 173 6.51 11.55 -14.26
C PHE A 173 6.53 13.01 -13.74
N ASN A 174 6.06 13.25 -12.52
CA ASN A 174 6.12 14.59 -11.92
C ASN A 174 7.53 14.85 -11.36
N THR A 175 8.03 16.07 -11.48
CA THR A 175 9.33 16.51 -10.95
C THR A 175 9.14 17.61 -9.90
N GLY A 176 9.84 17.52 -8.78
CA GLY A 176 9.77 18.48 -7.68
C GLY A 176 8.95 17.98 -6.49
N GLY A 177 8.28 18.90 -5.81
CA GLY A 177 7.46 18.61 -4.63
C GLY A 177 5.96 18.62 -4.92
N PHE A 178 5.19 17.83 -4.16
CA PHE A 178 3.74 17.95 -3.95
C PHE A 178 2.84 17.98 -5.20
N ASN A 179 3.30 17.45 -6.33
CA ASN A 179 2.50 17.44 -7.55
C ASN A 179 1.41 16.34 -7.53
N SER A 180 0.33 16.53 -8.27
CA SER A 180 -0.67 15.50 -8.54
C SER A 180 -1.06 15.47 -10.02
N GLY A 181 -1.02 14.29 -10.63
CA GLY A 181 -1.34 14.08 -12.04
C GLY A 181 -0.12 13.65 -12.87
N VAL A 182 0.11 14.27 -14.03
CA VAL A 182 1.13 13.82 -14.99
C VAL A 182 2.07 14.95 -15.43
N GLY A 183 3.38 14.68 -15.38
CA GLY A 183 4.40 15.53 -16.01
C GLY A 183 4.53 16.94 -15.45
N ASN A 184 4.00 17.20 -14.25
CA ASN A 184 4.12 18.51 -13.61
C ASN A 184 5.54 18.74 -13.09
N SER A 185 6.01 19.98 -13.08
CA SER A 185 7.36 20.35 -12.64
C SER A 185 7.31 21.51 -11.65
N THR A 186 7.89 21.34 -10.45
CA THR A 186 8.09 22.40 -9.45
C THR A 186 9.56 22.48 -9.03
N SER A 187 10.06 23.71 -8.88
CA SER A 187 11.44 23.96 -8.44
C SER A 187 11.57 24.73 -7.12
N GLY A 188 10.46 25.09 -6.48
CA GLY A 188 10.41 25.87 -5.23
C GLY A 188 9.39 25.40 -4.18
N GLY A 189 8.92 24.15 -4.24
CA GLY A 189 8.13 23.55 -3.16
C GLY A 189 6.64 23.92 -3.12
N GLY A 190 5.93 23.84 -4.24
CA GLY A 190 4.47 24.03 -4.32
C GLY A 190 3.74 22.85 -4.97
N LEU A 191 2.40 22.82 -4.86
CA LEU A 191 1.51 21.77 -5.37
C LEU A 191 0.93 22.11 -6.76
N ASN A 192 1.31 21.38 -7.82
CA ASN A 192 0.53 21.40 -9.07
C ASN A 192 -0.54 20.31 -9.07
N VAL A 193 -1.68 20.54 -9.72
CA VAL A 193 -2.71 19.52 -9.99
C VAL A 193 -3.07 19.48 -11.47
N GLY A 194 -2.95 18.32 -12.11
CA GLY A 194 -3.30 18.12 -13.51
C GLY A 194 -2.10 17.71 -14.37
N LEU A 195 -1.91 18.37 -15.51
CA LEU A 195 -1.04 17.91 -16.58
C LEU A 195 -0.02 19.01 -16.98
N PHE A 196 1.28 18.68 -16.94
CA PHE A 196 2.36 19.47 -17.55
C PHE A 196 2.49 20.95 -17.08
N ASN A 197 2.29 21.24 -15.79
CA ASN A 197 2.44 22.61 -15.25
C ASN A 197 3.92 22.90 -14.79
N SER A 198 4.57 24.02 -15.18
CA SER A 198 6.00 24.37 -14.88
C SER A 198 6.28 25.89 -14.68
N GLY A 199 7.20 26.41 -13.84
CA GLY A 199 8.08 25.80 -12.84
C GLY A 199 7.96 26.39 -11.40
N THR A 200 8.29 27.67 -11.15
CA THR A 200 9.04 28.12 -9.95
C THR A 200 8.42 27.97 -8.55
N GLY A 201 7.14 28.27 -8.32
CA GLY A 201 6.59 28.41 -6.95
C GLY A 201 5.10 28.11 -6.85
N LYS A 202 4.66 26.94 -7.35
CA LYS A 202 3.29 26.78 -7.85
C LYS A 202 2.24 26.19 -6.93
N ASN A 203 1.04 26.79 -7.01
CA ASN A 203 -0.24 26.16 -6.72
C ASN A 203 -1.12 26.06 -7.98
N SER A 204 -0.58 25.60 -9.11
CA SER A 204 -1.28 25.66 -10.40
C SER A 204 -2.14 24.45 -10.69
N THR A 205 -3.33 24.66 -11.26
CA THR A 205 -4.33 23.61 -11.55
C THR A 205 -4.74 23.60 -13.01
N GLY A 206 -4.71 22.44 -13.66
CA GLY A 206 -5.16 22.24 -15.04
C GLY A 206 -4.06 21.74 -15.97
N ILE A 207 -3.99 22.25 -17.21
CA ILE A 207 -3.15 21.71 -18.28
C ILE A 207 -2.17 22.77 -18.81
N GLY A 208 -0.88 22.44 -18.90
CA GLY A 208 0.12 23.29 -19.57
C GLY A 208 0.38 24.64 -18.88
N ASN A 209 0.03 24.74 -17.58
CA ASN A 209 0.24 25.90 -16.73
C ASN A 209 1.70 26.37 -16.73
N THR A 210 2.05 27.53 -17.30
CA THR A 210 3.38 28.13 -17.13
C THR A 210 3.31 29.32 -16.17
N GLY A 211 4.22 29.42 -15.20
CA GLY A 211 4.16 30.45 -14.15
C GLY A 211 3.14 30.16 -13.04
N ASP A 212 3.20 30.92 -11.96
CA ASP A 212 2.75 30.51 -10.63
C ASP A 212 1.28 30.82 -10.30
N ASN A 213 0.62 29.95 -9.53
CA ASN A 213 -0.79 30.10 -9.11
C ASN A 213 -1.80 30.25 -10.28
N THR A 214 -1.55 29.54 -11.38
CA THR A 214 -2.35 29.56 -12.61
C THR A 214 -3.45 28.49 -12.61
N VAL A 215 -4.65 28.82 -13.12
CA VAL A 215 -5.78 27.88 -13.15
C VAL A 215 -6.39 27.78 -14.55
N GLY A 216 -6.42 26.58 -15.13
CA GLY A 216 -7.03 26.32 -16.44
C GLY A 216 -6.03 25.74 -17.43
N PHE A 217 -6.02 26.27 -18.66
CA PHE A 217 -5.34 25.65 -19.80
C PHE A 217 -4.39 26.64 -20.48
N PHE A 218 -3.11 26.27 -20.56
CA PHE A 218 -2.07 26.97 -21.33
C PHE A 218 -1.92 28.47 -21.00
N ASN A 219 -2.21 28.88 -19.76
CA ASN A 219 -1.87 30.20 -19.27
C ASN A 219 -0.34 30.31 -19.06
N SER A 220 0.22 31.50 -19.20
CA SER A 220 1.68 31.72 -19.06
C SER A 220 1.96 33.00 -18.28
N GLY A 221 2.66 32.90 -17.15
CA GLY A 221 2.79 33.98 -16.17
C GLY A 221 1.80 33.81 -15.01
N ASP A 222 1.95 34.63 -13.97
CA ASP A 222 1.42 34.25 -12.65
C ASP A 222 -0.06 34.66 -12.45
N VAL A 223 -0.78 33.97 -11.57
CA VAL A 223 -2.15 34.29 -11.09
C VAL A 223 -3.22 34.33 -12.20
N SER A 224 -2.90 33.90 -13.41
CA SER A 224 -3.82 33.89 -14.56
C SER A 224 -4.81 32.71 -14.51
N ARG A 225 -6.09 32.96 -14.85
CA ARG A 225 -7.19 31.98 -14.78
C ARG A 225 -7.97 31.90 -16.08
N GLY A 226 -8.12 30.71 -16.65
CA GLY A 226 -8.90 30.44 -17.86
C GLY A 226 -8.08 29.77 -18.95
N PHE A 227 -8.14 30.28 -20.20
CA PHE A 227 -7.57 29.62 -21.38
C PHE A 227 -6.61 30.55 -22.14
N PHE A 228 -5.38 30.09 -22.38
CA PHE A 228 -4.39 30.78 -23.21
C PHE A 228 -4.15 32.25 -22.85
N ASN A 229 -4.09 32.61 -21.56
CA ASN A 229 -3.76 33.98 -21.14
C ASN A 229 -2.26 34.11 -20.85
N PRO A 230 -1.44 34.75 -21.72
CA PRO A 230 -0.06 35.10 -21.43
C PRO A 230 0.06 36.43 -20.67
N GLY A 231 1.00 36.50 -19.74
CA GLY A 231 1.13 37.56 -18.74
C GLY A 231 0.36 37.26 -17.45
N MET A 232 0.31 38.25 -16.56
CA MET A 232 0.06 38.05 -15.12
C MET A 232 -1.31 38.57 -14.67
N GLY A 233 -2.04 37.77 -13.90
CA GLY A 233 -3.35 38.12 -13.31
C GLY A 233 -4.50 38.19 -14.32
N ASN A 234 -4.36 37.58 -15.50
CA ASN A 234 -5.36 37.65 -16.57
C ASN A 234 -6.48 36.61 -16.37
N VAL A 235 -7.74 37.01 -16.53
CA VAL A 235 -8.92 36.15 -16.27
C VAL A 235 -9.81 36.03 -17.52
N GLY A 236 -9.94 34.83 -18.07
CA GLY A 236 -10.83 34.55 -19.20
C GLY A 236 -10.12 33.83 -20.34
N VAL A 237 -10.22 34.33 -21.57
CA VAL A 237 -9.68 33.66 -22.76
C VAL A 237 -8.81 34.60 -23.60
N LEU A 238 -7.60 34.18 -23.94
CA LEU A 238 -6.69 34.87 -24.87
C LEU A 238 -6.40 36.34 -24.48
N ASN A 239 -6.34 36.64 -23.18
CA ASN A 239 -5.94 37.97 -22.71
C ASN A 239 -4.43 38.05 -22.55
N MET A 240 -3.80 39.05 -23.17
CA MET A 240 -2.36 39.28 -23.17
C MET A 240 -1.99 40.51 -22.33
N GLY A 241 -1.08 40.38 -21.37
CA GLY A 241 -0.56 41.51 -20.58
C GLY A 241 -0.82 41.36 -19.08
N PHE A 242 -1.32 42.39 -18.39
CA PHE A 242 -1.48 42.35 -16.93
C PHE A 242 -2.91 42.72 -16.48
N ALA A 243 -3.46 41.92 -15.56
CA ALA A 243 -4.75 42.11 -14.90
C ALA A 243 -5.93 42.39 -15.86
N ASN A 244 -5.94 41.74 -17.01
CA ASN A 244 -7.03 41.85 -17.98
C ASN A 244 -8.13 40.82 -17.71
N SER A 245 -9.38 41.13 -18.07
CA SER A 245 -10.52 40.23 -17.87
C SER A 245 -11.48 40.16 -19.07
N GLY A 246 -11.92 38.93 -19.40
CA GLY A 246 -12.84 38.67 -20.51
C GLY A 246 -12.16 37.96 -21.68
N PHE A 247 -12.31 38.47 -22.91
CA PHE A 247 -11.93 37.75 -24.13
C PHE A 247 -11.06 38.60 -25.08
N LEU A 248 -9.90 38.11 -25.48
CA LEU A 248 -9.06 38.76 -26.50
C LEU A 248 -8.70 40.23 -26.16
N ASN A 249 -8.35 40.50 -24.90
CA ASN A 249 -7.85 41.81 -24.49
C ASN A 249 -6.32 41.84 -24.46
N TRP A 250 -5.70 42.82 -25.12
CA TRP A 250 -4.27 43.08 -25.07
C TRP A 250 -4.00 44.40 -24.35
N GLY A 251 -3.35 44.34 -23.18
CA GLY A 251 -2.82 45.52 -22.51
C GLY A 251 -2.75 45.40 -20.98
N LEU A 252 -3.15 46.45 -20.27
CA LEU A 252 -2.97 46.60 -18.83
C LEU A 252 -4.27 47.04 -18.18
N ILE A 253 -4.81 46.24 -17.26
CA ILE A 253 -6.03 46.52 -16.48
C ILE A 253 -7.18 46.84 -17.44
N THR A 254 -7.53 45.89 -18.32
CA THR A 254 -8.66 46.01 -19.24
C THR A 254 -9.74 44.97 -18.98
N SER A 255 -10.99 45.30 -19.32
CA SER A 255 -12.12 44.40 -19.15
C SER A 255 -13.08 44.42 -20.34
N GLY A 256 -13.72 43.28 -20.61
CA GLY A 256 -14.67 43.12 -21.71
C GLY A 256 -14.08 42.27 -22.82
N ALA A 257 -14.23 42.65 -24.09
CA ALA A 257 -13.66 41.87 -25.18
C ALA A 257 -13.11 42.71 -26.35
N LEU A 258 -12.09 42.16 -27.03
CA LEU A 258 -11.49 42.77 -28.23
C LEU A 258 -11.00 44.20 -27.95
N ASN A 259 -10.21 44.39 -26.89
CA ASN A 259 -9.59 45.68 -26.56
C ASN A 259 -8.07 45.60 -26.74
N ALA A 260 -7.46 46.58 -27.41
CA ALA A 260 -6.02 46.81 -27.46
C ALA A 260 -5.71 48.14 -26.77
N ALA A 261 -5.80 48.17 -25.44
CA ALA A 261 -5.80 49.41 -24.66
C ALA A 261 -5.27 49.20 -23.24
N THR A 262 -5.19 50.28 -22.44
CA THR A 262 -4.88 50.19 -21.00
C THR A 262 -5.93 50.95 -20.20
N LYS A 263 -6.30 50.44 -19.02
CA LYS A 263 -7.28 51.04 -18.08
C LYS A 263 -8.65 51.36 -18.74
N ARG A 264 -9.15 50.45 -19.58
CA ARG A 264 -10.46 50.58 -20.26
C ARG A 264 -11.36 49.37 -20.04
N SER A 265 -12.67 49.60 -19.99
CA SER A 265 -13.70 48.56 -19.94
C SER A 265 -14.67 48.72 -21.11
N GLY A 266 -14.97 47.64 -21.83
CA GLY A 266 -15.96 47.61 -22.91
C GLY A 266 -15.49 46.77 -24.09
N PHE A 267 -15.71 47.27 -25.31
CA PHE A 267 -15.41 46.55 -26.54
C PHE A 267 -14.69 47.44 -27.55
N PHE A 268 -13.83 46.84 -28.39
CA PHE A 268 -13.19 47.46 -29.56
C PHE A 268 -12.26 48.65 -29.29
N HIS A 269 -11.89 48.94 -28.04
CA HIS A 269 -10.99 50.05 -27.75
C HIS A 269 -9.60 49.83 -28.36
N GLY A 270 -9.06 50.86 -29.04
CA GLY A 270 -7.72 50.81 -29.63
C GLY A 270 -7.61 49.93 -30.89
N LEU A 271 -8.68 49.25 -31.29
CA LEU A 271 -8.75 48.50 -32.56
C LEU A 271 -9.21 49.36 -33.74
N ILE A 272 -9.79 50.54 -33.47
CA ILE A 272 -10.24 51.50 -34.49
C ILE A 272 -9.35 52.74 -34.39
N PRO A 273 -8.56 53.08 -35.43
CA PRO A 273 -7.87 54.36 -35.48
C PRO A 273 -8.88 55.50 -35.65
N GLY A 274 -9.07 56.34 -34.62
CA GLY A 274 -9.65 57.68 -34.78
C GLY A 274 -10.82 58.10 -33.89
N TRP A 275 -11.31 57.28 -32.95
CA TRP A 275 -12.35 57.65 -31.97
C TRP A 275 -12.04 57.10 -30.57
#